data_AF-A0AA43BZW9-F1
#
_entry.id   AF-A0AA43BZW9-F1
#
_cell.length_a   1.000
_cell.length_b   1.000
_cell.length_c   1.000
_cell.angle_alpha   90.00
_cell.angle_beta   90.00
_cell.angle_gamma   90.00
#
_symmetry.space_group_name_H-M   'P 1'
#
loop_
_entity.id
_entity.type
_entity.pdbx_description
1 polymer ?
#
loop_
_entity_poly.entity_id
_entity_poly.type
_entity_poly.pdbx_seq_one_letter_code
_entity_poly.pdbx_strand_id
1 'polypeptide(L)'
;MKLIVGLGNPGQKYEATRHNAGFWFVEHFAARSGTVLRKDARFQALVGRHEPSGVWLVLPQSYMNSSGRPVQMMASFFKIAPADVLVVHDELDFPPGVVKVKQGGGIAGHNGLKDISGRLGSHDYWRLRIGIGHPDERRAVTDFVLHKPAQEERAAIDAAIDRALDVLPLLLGGDMQGAMLKLHTDEKAAAARPQDAGERTTPEQADTKTPPPPPGKTGRTEQPEKAKAAESGKPAQTAVDAEDAGALKKEPATAAEKKGALGAFLKKFLPDTDPKRKK
;
A
#
# COMPACT_ATOMS: atom_id res chain seq x y z
N MET A 1 -4.64 14.63 9.05
CA MET A 1 -4.61 13.98 7.72
C MET A 1 -5.34 14.85 6.72
N LYS A 2 -4.70 15.23 5.61
CA LYS A 2 -5.27 16.14 4.58
C LYS A 2 -5.16 15.61 3.16
N LEU A 3 -4.30 14.61 2.92
CA LEU A 3 -4.09 14.00 1.61
C LEU A 3 -4.00 12.48 1.75
N ILE A 4 -4.80 11.74 0.97
CA ILE A 4 -4.70 10.29 0.79
C ILE A 4 -4.28 10.02 -0.65
N VAL A 5 -3.17 9.30 -0.82
CA VAL A 5 -2.61 8.92 -2.11
C VAL A 5 -2.70 7.41 -2.26
N GLY A 6 -3.36 6.93 -3.30
CA GLY A 6 -3.30 5.52 -3.69
C GLY A 6 -2.20 5.33 -4.71
N LEU A 7 -1.28 4.38 -4.50
CA LEU A 7 -0.26 4.02 -5.48
C LEU A 7 -0.75 2.93 -6.43
N GLY A 8 -0.31 3.04 -7.69
CA GLY A 8 -0.68 2.14 -8.79
C GLY A 8 -0.12 2.63 -10.11
N ASN A 9 -0.24 1.79 -11.14
CA ASN A 9 0.03 2.14 -12.52
C ASN A 9 -1.28 2.38 -13.28
N PRO A 10 -1.36 3.44 -14.12
CA PRO A 10 -2.55 3.72 -14.92
C PRO A 10 -2.64 2.82 -16.15
N GLY A 11 -3.88 2.57 -16.60
CA GLY A 11 -4.18 1.85 -17.84
C GLY A 11 -4.61 0.40 -17.62
N GLN A 12 -5.44 -0.08 -18.55
CA GLN A 12 -6.21 -1.32 -18.42
C GLN A 12 -5.38 -2.56 -18.06
N LYS A 13 -4.17 -2.67 -18.60
CA LYS A 13 -3.25 -3.79 -18.30
C LYS A 13 -2.82 -3.89 -16.84
N TYR A 14 -2.90 -2.81 -16.06
CA TYR A 14 -2.46 -2.78 -14.67
C TYR A 14 -3.60 -2.77 -13.66
N GLU A 15 -4.83 -2.49 -14.08
CA GLU A 15 -6.00 -2.29 -13.21
C GLU A 15 -6.20 -3.44 -12.21
N ALA A 16 -5.95 -4.68 -12.65
CA ALA A 16 -6.14 -5.88 -11.83
C ALA A 16 -4.85 -6.40 -11.17
N THR A 17 -3.73 -5.67 -11.25
CA THR A 17 -2.42 -6.13 -10.76
C THR A 17 -2.21 -5.81 -9.28
N ARG A 18 -1.44 -6.63 -8.56
CA ARG A 18 -1.16 -6.44 -7.13
C ARG A 18 -0.61 -5.04 -6.82
N HIS A 19 0.19 -4.49 -7.73
CA HIS A 19 0.80 -3.16 -7.58
C HIS A 19 -0.22 -1.99 -7.59
N ASN A 20 -1.49 -2.26 -7.89
CA ASN A 20 -2.58 -1.30 -7.86
C ASN A 20 -3.42 -1.38 -6.58
N ALA A 21 -3.00 -2.12 -5.54
CA ALA A 21 -3.72 -2.21 -4.27
C ALA A 21 -4.01 -0.83 -3.64
N GLY A 22 -3.09 0.12 -3.79
CA GLY A 22 -3.30 1.50 -3.35
C GLY A 22 -4.41 2.23 -4.11
N PHE A 23 -4.52 2.01 -5.43
CA PHE A 23 -5.64 2.53 -6.23
C PHE A 23 -6.96 1.93 -5.77
N TRP A 24 -7.03 0.60 -5.62
CA TRP A 24 -8.26 -0.09 -5.18
C TRP A 24 -8.78 0.47 -3.87
N PHE A 25 -7.91 0.70 -2.89
CA PHE A 25 -8.30 1.30 -1.62
C PHE A 25 -8.96 2.68 -1.79
N VAL A 26 -8.34 3.58 -2.56
CA VAL A 26 -8.86 4.94 -2.74
C VAL A 26 -10.13 4.93 -3.58
N GLU A 27 -10.23 4.06 -4.57
CA GLU A 27 -11.45 3.86 -5.37
C GLU A 27 -12.60 3.33 -4.51
N HIS A 28 -12.35 2.35 -3.65
CA HIS A 28 -13.33 1.83 -2.69
C HIS A 28 -13.77 2.93 -1.71
N PHE A 29 -12.83 3.72 -1.19
CA PHE A 29 -13.17 4.83 -0.30
C PHE A 29 -14.04 5.87 -1.02
N ALA A 30 -13.65 6.24 -2.24
CA ALA A 30 -14.37 7.19 -3.06
C ALA A 30 -15.80 6.71 -3.35
N ALA A 31 -15.95 5.44 -3.75
CA ALA A 31 -17.25 4.82 -3.99
C ALA A 31 -18.12 4.76 -2.72
N ARG A 32 -17.59 4.27 -1.60
CA ARG A 32 -18.31 4.16 -0.32
C ARG A 32 -18.76 5.51 0.24
N SER A 33 -17.99 6.56 -0.03
CA SER A 33 -18.28 7.92 0.45
C SER A 33 -19.07 8.78 -0.55
N GLY A 34 -19.32 8.31 -1.77
CA GLY A 34 -19.89 9.13 -2.84
C GLY A 34 -18.95 10.24 -3.37
N THR A 35 -17.64 10.13 -3.10
CA THR A 35 -16.65 11.08 -3.61
C THR A 35 -16.35 10.80 -5.08
N VAL A 36 -16.50 11.81 -5.93
CA VAL A 36 -16.19 11.66 -7.37
C VAL A 36 -14.73 11.98 -7.64
N LEU A 37 -13.99 11.02 -8.20
CA LEU A 37 -12.64 11.21 -8.71
C LEU A 37 -12.68 11.76 -10.14
N ARG A 38 -11.98 12.86 -10.41
CA ARG A 38 -11.88 13.46 -11.74
C ARG A 38 -10.44 13.69 -12.15
N LYS A 39 -10.17 13.53 -13.44
CA LYS A 39 -8.84 13.83 -14.00
C LYS A 39 -8.54 15.31 -13.87
N ASP A 40 -7.44 15.62 -13.20
CA ASP A 40 -6.86 16.97 -13.17
C ASP A 40 -5.50 16.94 -13.86
N ALA A 41 -5.43 17.55 -15.04
CA ALA A 41 -4.22 17.58 -15.86
C ALA A 41 -3.07 18.34 -15.18
N ARG A 42 -3.38 19.30 -14.28
CA ARG A 42 -2.35 20.06 -13.56
C ARG A 42 -1.60 19.12 -12.64
N PHE A 43 -2.31 18.30 -11.87
CA PHE A 43 -1.71 17.36 -10.93
C PHE A 43 -1.31 16.03 -11.56
N GLN A 44 -1.66 15.80 -12.84
CA GLN A 44 -1.43 14.53 -13.54
C GLN A 44 -1.99 13.34 -12.74
N ALA A 45 -3.21 13.50 -12.22
CA ALA A 45 -3.85 12.55 -11.32
C ALA A 45 -5.36 12.52 -11.52
N LEU A 46 -6.02 11.47 -11.03
CA LEU A 46 -7.43 11.54 -10.64
C LEU A 46 -7.49 12.11 -9.23
N VAL A 47 -8.32 13.12 -9.03
CA VAL A 47 -8.45 13.87 -7.78
C VAL A 47 -9.90 13.94 -7.37
N GLY A 48 -10.17 13.72 -6.09
CA GLY A 48 -11.47 13.96 -5.47
C GLY A 48 -11.28 14.61 -4.10
N ARG A 49 -12.34 15.23 -3.58
CA ARG A 49 -12.36 15.77 -2.22
C ARG A 49 -13.50 15.13 -1.46
N HIS A 50 -13.18 14.47 -0.35
CA HIS A 50 -14.19 13.91 0.52
C HIS A 50 -14.71 15.00 1.44
N GLU A 51 -15.84 15.59 1.05
CA GLU A 51 -16.43 16.80 1.67
C GLU A 51 -16.54 16.72 3.21
N PRO A 52 -17.04 15.63 3.83
CA PRO A 52 -17.18 15.56 5.29
C PRO A 52 -15.89 15.79 6.08
N SER A 53 -14.75 15.34 5.54
CA SER A 53 -13.44 15.49 6.20
C SER A 53 -12.56 16.59 5.59
N GLY A 54 -12.93 17.07 4.39
CA GLY A 54 -12.10 17.93 3.56
C GLY A 54 -10.83 17.29 2.98
N VAL A 55 -10.56 15.99 3.22
CA VAL A 55 -9.35 15.29 2.75
C VAL A 55 -9.37 15.15 1.23
N TRP A 56 -8.20 15.33 0.61
CA TRP A 56 -8.00 15.08 -0.82
C TRP A 56 -7.69 13.62 -1.08
N LEU A 57 -8.31 13.04 -2.11
CA LEU A 57 -8.05 11.72 -2.64
C LEU A 57 -7.29 11.87 -3.96
N VAL A 58 -6.17 11.15 -4.10
CA VAL A 58 -5.31 11.27 -5.27
C VAL A 58 -4.88 9.90 -5.76
N LEU A 59 -5.12 9.65 -7.06
CA LEU A 59 -4.55 8.54 -7.80
C LEU A 59 -3.62 9.12 -8.88
N PRO A 60 -2.29 9.12 -8.67
CA PRO A 60 -1.34 9.51 -9.70
C PRO A 60 -1.64 8.82 -11.03
N GLN A 61 -1.60 9.55 -12.14
CA GLN A 61 -1.77 8.98 -13.50
C GLN A 61 -0.44 8.94 -14.24
N SER A 62 0.66 8.84 -13.50
CA SER A 62 2.01 8.53 -13.95
C SER A 62 2.35 7.07 -13.62
N TYR A 63 3.40 6.52 -14.22
CA TYR A 63 3.94 5.23 -13.80
C TYR A 63 4.45 5.29 -12.35
N MET A 64 4.47 4.13 -11.68
CA MET A 64 4.78 3.99 -10.26
C MET A 64 6.08 4.68 -9.84
N ASN A 65 7.14 4.56 -10.65
CA ASN A 65 8.44 5.18 -10.37
C ASN A 65 8.43 6.72 -10.47
N SER A 66 7.31 7.32 -10.86
CA SER A 66 7.10 8.75 -11.06
C SER A 66 5.85 9.25 -10.30
N SER A 67 5.42 8.55 -9.25
CA SER A 67 4.23 8.92 -8.45
C SER A 67 4.46 10.12 -7.53
N GLY A 68 5.70 10.45 -7.19
CA GLY A 68 6.06 11.54 -6.28
C GLY A 68 5.81 12.94 -6.84
N ARG A 69 5.87 13.12 -8.16
CA ARG A 69 5.60 14.43 -8.78
C ARG A 69 4.14 14.88 -8.55
N PRO A 70 3.10 14.08 -8.89
CA PRO A 70 1.70 14.42 -8.54
C PRO A 70 1.49 14.74 -7.05
N VAL A 71 2.10 13.93 -6.17
CA VAL A 71 1.97 14.09 -4.71
C VAL A 71 2.61 15.40 -4.24
N GLN A 72 3.83 15.70 -4.67
CA GLN A 72 4.52 16.94 -4.35
C GLN A 72 3.72 18.17 -4.83
N MET A 73 3.19 18.11 -6.05
CA MET A 73 2.41 19.22 -6.60
C MET A 73 1.15 19.50 -5.77
N MET A 74 0.40 18.45 -5.40
CA MET A 74 -0.77 18.56 -4.51
C MET A 74 -0.36 19.12 -3.15
N ALA A 75 0.67 18.54 -2.53
CA ALA A 75 1.13 18.95 -1.20
C ALA A 75 1.57 20.42 -1.19
N SER A 76 2.31 20.85 -2.21
CA SER A 76 2.81 22.22 -2.31
C SER A 76 1.69 23.22 -2.58
N PHE A 77 0.78 22.90 -3.49
CA PHE A 77 -0.33 23.77 -3.87
C PHE A 77 -1.28 24.02 -2.69
N PHE A 78 -1.62 22.97 -1.93
CA PHE A 78 -2.52 23.05 -0.79
C PHE A 78 -1.82 23.24 0.56
N LYS A 79 -0.49 23.42 0.57
CA LYS A 79 0.34 23.60 1.78
C LYS A 79 0.15 22.46 2.80
N ILE A 80 0.13 21.22 2.31
CA ILE A 80 -0.02 20.02 3.12
C ILE A 80 1.36 19.55 3.57
N ALA A 81 1.56 19.44 4.88
CA ALA A 81 2.80 18.92 5.45
C ALA A 81 2.91 17.39 5.23
N PRO A 82 4.13 16.80 5.14
CA PRO A 82 4.30 15.35 5.00
C PRO A 82 3.54 14.52 6.05
N ALA A 83 3.52 14.97 7.31
CA ALA A 83 2.79 14.29 8.39
C ALA A 83 1.26 14.28 8.22
N ASP A 84 0.71 15.08 7.31
CA ASP A 84 -0.70 15.09 6.92
C ASP A 84 -0.99 14.26 5.66
N VAL A 85 0.01 13.55 5.12
CA VAL A 85 -0.13 12.69 3.94
C VAL A 85 -0.20 11.22 4.36
N LEU A 86 -1.20 10.50 3.84
CA LEU A 86 -1.33 9.04 3.88
C LEU A 86 -1.05 8.48 2.50
N VAL A 87 -0.04 7.62 2.38
CA VAL A 87 0.26 6.88 1.14
C VAL A 87 -0.16 5.43 1.32
N VAL A 88 -1.06 4.97 0.46
CA VAL A 88 -1.57 3.60 0.44
C VAL A 88 -0.88 2.83 -0.68
N HIS A 89 -0.30 1.68 -0.34
CA HIS A 89 0.52 0.90 -1.28
C HIS A 89 0.47 -0.59 -0.96
N ASP A 90 0.87 -1.40 -1.94
CA ASP A 90 1.10 -2.83 -1.79
C ASP A 90 2.36 -3.12 -0.98
N GLU A 91 2.30 -4.17 -0.18
CA GLU A 91 3.35 -4.59 0.74
C GLU A 91 3.66 -6.07 0.57
N LEU A 92 4.93 -6.35 0.23
CA LEU A 92 5.40 -7.71 -0.02
C LEU A 92 5.66 -8.47 1.29
N ASP A 93 6.07 -7.76 2.34
CA ASP A 93 6.40 -8.39 3.62
C ASP A 93 5.17 -9.00 4.33
N PHE A 94 3.96 -8.67 3.87
CA PHE A 94 2.71 -9.06 4.47
C PHE A 94 1.91 -9.96 3.54
N PRO A 95 1.34 -11.08 4.04
CA PRO A 95 0.47 -11.92 3.23
C PRO A 95 -0.82 -11.19 2.84
N PRO A 96 -1.50 -11.62 1.76
CA PRO A 96 -2.85 -11.16 1.44
C PRO A 96 -3.77 -11.26 2.66
N GLY A 97 -4.56 -10.20 2.89
CA GLY A 97 -5.44 -10.12 4.07
C GLY A 97 -4.83 -9.38 5.26
N VAL A 98 -3.54 -9.06 5.27
CA VAL A 98 -2.91 -8.23 6.30
C VAL A 98 -2.87 -6.77 5.88
N VAL A 99 -3.20 -5.85 6.78
CA VAL A 99 -3.08 -4.40 6.52
C VAL A 99 -2.63 -3.67 7.77
N LYS A 100 -1.61 -2.82 7.63
CA LYS A 100 -1.07 -2.04 8.75
C LYS A 100 -0.84 -0.60 8.37
N VAL A 101 -1.25 0.30 9.27
CA VAL A 101 -0.84 1.70 9.22
C VAL A 101 0.47 1.93 10.01
N LYS A 102 1.37 2.76 9.48
CA LYS A 102 2.63 3.17 10.13
C LYS A 102 3.01 4.59 9.69
N GLN A 103 3.63 5.37 10.58
CA GLN A 103 4.30 6.61 10.18
C GLN A 103 5.78 6.36 9.88
N GLY A 104 6.30 6.96 8.81
CA GLY A 104 7.73 6.89 8.51
C GLY A 104 8.22 5.53 8.03
N GLY A 105 9.52 5.31 8.18
CA GLY A 105 10.21 4.04 7.89
C GLY A 105 10.84 3.94 6.50
N GLY A 106 11.55 2.84 6.26
CA GLY A 106 12.21 2.56 4.98
C GLY A 106 11.22 2.31 3.84
N ILE A 107 11.66 2.47 2.60
CA ILE A 107 10.82 2.31 1.39
C ILE A 107 10.69 0.87 0.90
N ALA A 108 11.38 -0.09 1.53
CA ALA A 108 11.34 -1.52 1.21
C ALA A 108 11.51 -1.89 -0.28
N GLY A 109 12.28 -1.08 -1.04
CA GLY A 109 12.46 -1.28 -2.49
C GLY A 109 11.27 -0.85 -3.36
N HIS A 110 10.19 -0.34 -2.77
CA HIS A 110 9.01 0.12 -3.50
C HIS A 110 9.29 1.44 -4.24
N ASN A 111 9.27 1.41 -5.58
CA ASN A 111 9.66 2.54 -6.43
C ASN A 111 8.76 3.78 -6.27
N GLY A 112 7.46 3.60 -6.02
CA GLY A 112 6.55 4.72 -5.73
C GLY A 112 6.88 5.46 -4.43
N LEU A 113 7.13 4.73 -3.34
CA LEU A 113 7.59 5.31 -2.07
C LEU A 113 8.96 5.98 -2.21
N LYS A 114 9.86 5.40 -3.02
CA LYS A 114 11.17 6.00 -3.35
C LYS A 114 11.01 7.39 -3.95
N ASP A 115 10.19 7.52 -5.00
CA ASP A 115 9.98 8.80 -5.67
C ASP A 115 9.22 9.79 -4.78
N ILE A 116 8.18 9.36 -4.06
CA ILE A 116 7.44 10.23 -3.12
C ILE A 116 8.37 10.79 -2.04
N SER A 117 9.16 9.93 -1.39
CA SER A 117 10.10 10.38 -0.35
C SER A 117 11.12 11.37 -0.90
N GLY A 118 11.67 11.10 -2.09
CA GLY A 118 12.61 12.01 -2.75
C GLY A 118 12.00 13.36 -3.13
N ARG A 119 10.72 13.38 -3.54
CA ARG A 119 10.01 14.60 -3.96
C ARG A 119 9.48 15.43 -2.80
N LEU A 120 9.04 14.78 -1.73
CA LEU A 120 8.63 15.44 -0.49
C LEU A 120 9.82 15.87 0.38
N GLY A 121 11.00 15.27 0.18
CA GLY A 121 12.18 15.53 1.00
C GLY A 121 12.05 15.01 2.44
N SER A 122 11.12 14.09 2.68
CA SER A 122 10.83 13.55 4.01
C SER A 122 10.25 12.14 3.88
N HIS A 123 10.55 11.31 4.88
CA HIS A 123 9.91 10.00 5.06
C HIS A 123 8.71 10.06 6.02
N ASP A 124 8.49 11.19 6.71
CA ASP A 124 7.61 11.33 7.89
C ASP A 124 6.12 11.47 7.53
N TYR A 125 5.70 10.78 6.49
CA TYR A 125 4.31 10.61 6.09
C TYR A 125 3.75 9.27 6.57
N TRP A 126 2.43 9.19 6.64
CA TRP A 126 1.72 7.97 7.02
C TRP A 126 1.65 7.01 5.85
N ARG A 127 1.67 5.72 6.15
CA ARG A 127 1.58 4.65 5.17
C ARG A 127 0.53 3.64 5.59
N LEU A 128 -0.37 3.29 4.68
CA LEU A 128 -1.26 2.14 4.82
C LEU A 128 -0.71 1.04 3.90
N ARG A 129 -0.19 -0.02 4.53
CA ARG A 129 0.53 -1.12 3.89
C ARG A 129 -0.43 -2.27 3.69
N ILE A 130 -0.80 -2.56 2.45
CA ILE A 130 -1.74 -3.64 2.10
C ILE A 130 -0.93 -4.86 1.68
N GLY A 131 -1.02 -5.94 2.44
CA GLY A 131 -0.30 -7.18 2.17
C GLY A 131 -0.73 -7.82 0.85
N ILE A 132 0.25 -8.15 0.01
CA ILE A 132 0.05 -8.83 -1.27
C ILE A 132 0.83 -10.16 -1.36
N GLY A 133 1.60 -10.49 -0.31
CA GLY A 133 2.50 -11.64 -0.28
C GLY A 133 3.84 -11.37 -0.97
N HIS A 134 4.76 -12.32 -0.86
CA HIS A 134 6.08 -12.26 -1.49
C HIS A 134 6.29 -13.54 -2.32
N PRO A 135 6.83 -13.47 -3.55
CA PRO A 135 7.20 -14.66 -4.30
C PRO A 135 8.40 -15.36 -3.65
N ASP A 136 8.53 -16.68 -3.77
CA ASP A 136 9.66 -17.41 -3.17
C ASP A 136 11.03 -16.90 -3.66
N GLU A 137 11.08 -16.47 -4.92
CA GLU A 137 12.30 -15.94 -5.53
C GLU A 137 12.31 -14.41 -5.60
N ARG A 138 13.34 -13.80 -5.01
CA ARG A 138 13.53 -12.34 -5.02
C ARG A 138 13.58 -11.74 -6.43
N ARG A 139 14.07 -12.48 -7.43
CA ARG A 139 14.14 -12.02 -8.83
C ARG A 139 12.75 -11.92 -9.48
N ALA A 140 11.76 -12.64 -8.96
CA ALA A 140 10.39 -12.65 -9.49
C ALA A 140 9.53 -11.49 -8.97
N VAL A 141 10.02 -10.66 -8.02
CA VAL A 141 9.22 -9.60 -7.38
C VAL A 141 8.61 -8.62 -8.39
N THR A 142 9.40 -8.14 -9.36
CA THR A 142 8.89 -7.18 -10.37
C THR A 142 7.74 -7.76 -11.17
N ASP A 143 7.82 -9.04 -11.52
CA ASP A 143 6.78 -9.72 -12.29
C ASP A 143 5.56 -10.02 -11.42
N PHE A 144 5.77 -10.49 -10.20
CA PHE A 144 4.73 -10.81 -9.22
C PHE A 144 3.79 -9.64 -8.94
N VAL A 145 4.33 -8.43 -8.71
CA VAL A 145 3.51 -7.24 -8.43
C VAL A 145 2.71 -6.79 -9.65
N LEU A 146 3.22 -7.04 -10.86
CA LEU A 146 2.57 -6.69 -12.12
C LEU A 146 1.58 -7.75 -12.61
N HIS A 147 1.35 -8.83 -11.85
CA HIS A 147 0.37 -9.85 -12.14
C HIS A 147 -0.88 -9.71 -11.26
N LYS A 148 -1.99 -10.25 -11.77
CA LYS A 148 -3.25 -10.35 -11.03
C LYS A 148 -3.10 -11.36 -9.88
N PRO A 149 -3.60 -11.05 -8.66
CA PRO A 149 -3.67 -12.02 -7.59
C PRO A 149 -4.59 -13.19 -7.91
N ALA A 150 -4.35 -14.35 -7.30
CA ALA A 150 -5.32 -15.44 -7.31
C ALA A 150 -6.64 -14.97 -6.68
N GLN A 151 -7.75 -15.67 -6.94
CA GLN A 151 -9.07 -15.21 -6.51
C GLN A 151 -9.17 -15.11 -4.98
N GLU A 152 -8.60 -16.08 -4.27
CA GLU A 152 -8.58 -16.15 -2.82
C GLU A 152 -7.71 -15.02 -2.23
N GLU A 153 -6.54 -14.77 -2.81
CA GLU A 153 -5.68 -13.66 -2.43
C GLU A 153 -6.38 -12.32 -2.67
N ARG A 154 -7.06 -12.17 -3.81
CA ARG A 154 -7.81 -10.97 -4.14
C ARG A 154 -8.91 -10.71 -3.10
N ALA A 155 -9.70 -11.72 -2.77
CA ALA A 155 -10.74 -11.62 -1.76
C ALA A 155 -10.17 -11.24 -0.39
N ALA A 156 -9.02 -11.80 -0.01
CA ALA A 156 -8.33 -11.42 1.23
C ALA A 156 -7.86 -9.96 1.22
N ILE A 157 -7.30 -9.48 0.10
CA ILE A 157 -6.90 -8.07 -0.08
C ILE A 157 -8.11 -7.15 0.04
N ASP A 158 -9.22 -7.46 -0.65
CA ASP A 158 -10.44 -6.66 -0.60
C ASP A 158 -10.99 -6.59 0.85
N ALA A 159 -11.02 -7.73 1.56
CA ALA A 159 -11.42 -7.75 2.98
C ALA A 159 -10.48 -6.94 3.89
N ALA A 160 -9.18 -6.88 3.58
CA ALA A 160 -8.25 -6.03 4.30
C ALA A 160 -8.49 -4.54 4.01
N ILE A 161 -8.77 -4.18 2.76
CA ILE A 161 -9.18 -2.83 2.37
C ILE A 161 -10.42 -2.39 3.15
N ASP A 162 -11.45 -3.24 3.22
CA ASP A 162 -12.69 -2.93 3.93
C ASP A 162 -12.45 -2.64 5.42
N ARG A 163 -11.65 -3.47 6.11
CA ARG A 163 -11.26 -3.21 7.50
C ARG A 163 -10.48 -1.92 7.67
N ALA A 164 -9.59 -1.60 6.73
CA ALA A 164 -8.86 -0.34 6.76
C ALA A 164 -9.80 0.87 6.56
N LEU A 165 -10.83 0.74 5.72
CA LEU A 165 -11.85 1.77 5.53
C LEU A 165 -12.72 1.96 6.79
N ASP A 166 -13.02 0.91 7.54
CA ASP A 166 -13.74 1.00 8.82
C ASP A 166 -12.94 1.72 9.92
N VAL A 167 -11.61 1.77 9.79
CA VAL A 167 -10.70 2.47 10.70
C VAL A 167 -10.35 3.89 10.20
N LEU A 168 -10.52 4.16 8.90
CA LEU A 168 -10.17 5.44 8.28
C LEU A 168 -10.76 6.68 8.97
N PRO A 169 -12.00 6.68 9.52
CA PRO A 169 -12.50 7.82 10.29
C PRO A 169 -11.63 8.23 11.48
N LEU A 170 -10.99 7.28 12.17
CA LEU A 170 -10.07 7.57 13.28
C LEU A 170 -8.80 8.28 12.76
N LEU A 171 -8.23 7.81 11.65
CA LEU A 171 -7.08 8.45 11.00
C LEU A 171 -7.39 9.87 10.51
N LEU A 172 -8.59 10.08 9.95
CA LEU A 172 -9.06 11.39 9.51
C LEU A 172 -9.30 12.33 10.70
N GLY A 173 -9.82 11.80 11.81
CA GLY A 173 -10.03 12.53 13.06
C GLY A 173 -8.76 12.82 13.87
N GLY A 174 -7.61 12.26 13.48
CA GLY A 174 -6.34 12.48 14.16
C GLY A 174 -5.98 11.45 15.23
N ASP A 175 -6.86 10.48 15.50
CA ASP A 175 -6.61 9.40 16.47
C ASP A 175 -5.81 8.26 15.81
N MET A 176 -4.51 8.52 15.65
CA MET A 176 -3.58 7.59 15.00
C MET A 176 -3.36 6.33 15.85
N GLN A 177 -3.32 6.47 17.17
CA GLN A 177 -3.07 5.36 18.09
C GLN A 177 -4.28 4.44 18.18
N GLY A 178 -5.49 4.98 18.30
CA GLY A 178 -6.72 4.20 18.26
C GLY A 178 -6.89 3.49 16.92
N ALA A 179 -6.55 4.17 15.81
CA ALA A 179 -6.55 3.55 14.49
C ALA A 179 -5.58 2.36 14.39
N MET A 180 -4.33 2.52 14.85
CA MET A 180 -3.34 1.43 14.89
C MET A 180 -3.82 0.27 15.76
N LEU A 181 -4.28 0.56 16.98
CA LEU A 181 -4.74 -0.47 17.91
C LEU A 181 -5.88 -1.30 17.32
N LYS A 182 -6.91 -0.63 16.77
CA LYS A 182 -8.06 -1.31 16.20
C LYS A 182 -7.66 -2.17 14.99
N LEU A 183 -6.95 -1.58 14.03
CA LEU A 183 -6.59 -2.25 12.78
C LEU A 183 -5.67 -3.45 13.01
N HIS A 184 -4.66 -3.32 13.87
CA HIS A 184 -3.65 -4.36 14.09
C HIS A 184 -4.14 -5.47 15.01
N THR A 185 -5.16 -5.22 15.85
CA THR A 185 -5.76 -6.24 16.72
C THR A 185 -6.74 -7.12 15.96
N ASP A 186 -7.59 -6.51 15.11
CA ASP A 186 -8.52 -7.26 14.26
C ASP A 186 -7.76 -8.17 13.27
N GLU A 187 -6.57 -7.77 12.84
CA GLU A 187 -5.66 -8.62 12.07
C GLU A 187 -5.18 -9.84 12.87
N LYS A 188 -4.81 -9.66 14.13
CA LYS A 188 -4.37 -10.78 14.99
C LYS A 188 -5.51 -11.77 15.23
N ALA A 189 -6.74 -11.29 15.37
CA ALA A 189 -7.94 -12.11 15.50
C ALA A 189 -8.35 -12.81 14.19
N ALA A 190 -8.03 -12.21 13.03
CA ALA A 190 -8.24 -12.81 11.72
C ALA A 190 -7.15 -13.86 11.39
N ALA A 191 -5.88 -13.59 11.69
CA ALA A 191 -4.76 -14.51 11.49
C ALA A 191 -4.80 -15.72 12.44
N ALA A 192 -5.41 -15.58 13.62
CA ALA A 192 -5.59 -16.67 14.58
C ALA A 192 -6.71 -17.66 14.21
N ARG A 193 -7.40 -17.49 13.07
CA ARG A 193 -8.36 -18.46 12.54
C ARG A 193 -7.85 -19.11 11.25
N PRO A 194 -7.18 -20.27 11.36
CA PRO A 194 -7.27 -21.27 10.30
C PRO A 194 -7.72 -22.65 10.83
N GLN A 195 -8.66 -23.26 10.09
CA GLN A 195 -8.96 -24.70 10.01
C GLN A 195 -9.74 -25.35 11.17
N ASP A 196 -11.06 -25.09 11.23
CA ASP A 196 -12.01 -26.12 11.71
C ASP A 196 -13.17 -26.23 10.72
N ALA A 197 -12.84 -26.77 9.56
CA ALA A 197 -13.82 -27.36 8.64
C ALA A 197 -13.38 -28.80 8.36
N GLY A 198 -13.05 -29.53 9.43
CA GLY A 198 -12.93 -30.98 9.42
C GLY A 198 -14.31 -31.59 9.64
N GLU A 199 -14.89 -32.09 8.55
CA GLU A 199 -15.53 -33.41 8.52
C GLU A 199 -16.54 -33.73 9.65
N ARG A 200 -17.81 -33.38 9.43
CA ARG A 200 -18.92 -34.01 10.17
C ARG A 200 -19.08 -35.45 9.70
N THR A 201 -18.44 -36.38 10.39
CA THR A 201 -18.81 -37.79 10.37
C THR A 201 -19.74 -38.10 11.54
N THR A 202 -20.85 -38.75 11.21
CA THR A 202 -21.91 -39.24 12.09
C THR A 202 -21.36 -40.27 13.10
N PRO A 203 -21.85 -40.36 14.35
CA PRO A 203 -21.43 -41.41 15.27
C PRO A 203 -22.28 -42.67 15.08
N GLU A 204 -21.64 -43.81 14.81
CA GLU A 204 -22.24 -45.14 14.98
C GLU A 204 -21.33 -46.07 15.79
N GLN A 205 -21.97 -46.97 16.52
CA GLN A 205 -21.59 -47.53 17.82
C GLN A 205 -20.73 -48.80 17.78
N ALA A 206 -20.08 -49.05 18.93
CA ALA A 206 -19.80 -50.34 19.60
C ALA A 206 -18.95 -51.44 18.90
N ASP A 207 -17.83 -51.87 19.50
CA ASP A 207 -17.80 -53.03 20.42
C ASP A 207 -16.37 -53.50 20.84
N THR A 208 -16.21 -53.74 22.14
CA THR A 208 -15.42 -54.77 22.85
C THR A 208 -13.87 -54.95 22.76
N LYS A 209 -13.33 -55.18 23.99
CA LYS A 209 -12.19 -56.03 24.44
C LYS A 209 -10.75 -55.46 24.59
N THR A 210 -10.23 -55.65 25.81
CA THR A 210 -8.89 -55.35 26.36
C THR A 210 -7.89 -56.54 26.16
N PRO A 211 -6.59 -56.48 26.56
CA PRO A 211 -5.41 -56.82 25.73
C PRO A 211 -4.72 -58.14 26.17
N PRO A 212 -3.58 -58.56 25.55
CA PRO A 212 -2.26 -58.44 26.23
C PRO A 212 -1.04 -58.41 25.24
N PRO A 213 0.23 -58.77 25.63
CA PRO A 213 1.33 -57.93 26.12
C PRO A 213 2.58 -57.90 25.18
N PRO A 214 3.70 -57.20 25.51
CA PRO A 214 4.88 -57.10 24.66
C PRO A 214 6.02 -58.08 25.04
N PRO A 215 6.93 -58.42 24.11
CA PRO A 215 8.34 -58.64 24.38
C PRO A 215 9.13 -57.45 23.80
N GLY A 216 10.22 -56.95 24.37
CA GLY A 216 11.31 -57.61 25.07
C GLY A 216 12.60 -56.97 24.56
N LYS A 217 13.37 -56.41 25.51
CA LYS A 217 14.68 -55.74 25.42
C LYS A 217 15.68 -56.39 24.44
N THR A 218 16.63 -55.62 23.89
CA THR A 218 18.09 -55.64 24.24
C THR A 218 18.99 -54.93 23.21
N GLY A 219 20.09 -54.32 23.70
CA GLY A 219 21.28 -53.89 22.94
C GLY A 219 21.42 -52.36 22.79
N ARG A 220 22.24 -51.57 23.51
CA ARG A 220 23.73 -51.56 23.64
C ARG A 220 24.40 -51.63 22.25
N THR A 221 25.32 -50.76 21.81
CA THR A 221 26.22 -49.80 22.49
C THR A 221 26.82 -48.84 21.44
N GLU A 222 27.38 -47.73 21.93
CA GLU A 222 28.60 -47.04 21.45
C GLU A 222 28.60 -46.08 20.24
N GLN A 223 29.04 -44.87 20.60
CA GLN A 223 29.49 -43.69 19.86
C GLN A 223 30.89 -43.92 19.20
N PRO A 224 31.70 -42.88 18.92
CA PRO A 224 31.63 -41.85 17.87
C PRO A 224 32.96 -41.78 17.07
N GLU A 225 33.07 -40.91 16.06
CA GLU A 225 34.26 -40.06 15.79
C GLU A 225 34.03 -39.22 14.52
N LYS A 226 34.10 -37.87 14.61
CA LYS A 226 35.20 -36.97 14.17
C LYS A 226 35.37 -36.90 12.64
N ALA A 227 35.79 -35.81 12.00
CA ALA A 227 36.09 -34.40 12.31
C ALA A 227 36.53 -33.73 10.98
N LYS A 228 36.74 -32.39 11.04
CA LYS A 228 37.43 -31.48 10.10
C LYS A 228 36.60 -30.97 8.91
N ALA A 229 36.38 -29.66 8.70
CA ALA A 229 37.23 -28.43 8.72
C ALA A 229 38.13 -28.25 7.49
N ALA A 230 37.84 -27.19 6.72
CA ALA A 230 38.69 -26.32 5.87
C ALA A 230 37.76 -25.65 4.82
N GLU A 231 37.43 -24.36 4.85
CA GLU A 231 38.22 -23.13 4.67
C GLU A 231 38.58 -22.78 3.20
N SER A 232 38.24 -21.53 2.84
CA SER A 232 38.82 -20.64 1.82
C SER A 232 38.42 -20.77 0.33
N GLY A 233 38.08 -19.61 -0.27
CA GLY A 233 38.07 -19.43 -1.72
C GLY A 233 37.06 -18.42 -2.31
N LYS A 234 37.19 -17.11 -2.02
CA LYS A 234 36.84 -16.01 -2.97
C LYS A 234 38.13 -15.68 -3.76
N PRO A 235 38.17 -15.01 -4.94
CA PRO A 235 37.36 -13.85 -5.42
C PRO A 235 36.82 -14.07 -6.87
N ALA A 236 36.06 -13.22 -7.56
CA ALA A 236 36.22 -11.83 -8.02
C ALA A 236 34.88 -11.41 -8.69
N GLN A 237 34.29 -10.22 -8.48
CA GLN A 237 34.53 -8.94 -9.18
C GLN A 237 34.80 -9.03 -10.69
N THR A 238 33.78 -8.70 -11.47
CA THR A 238 33.90 -7.93 -12.72
C THR A 238 32.80 -6.88 -12.77
N ALA A 239 33.23 -5.63 -12.92
CA ALA A 239 32.43 -4.49 -13.32
C ALA A 239 32.41 -4.42 -14.85
N VAL A 240 31.28 -4.04 -15.43
CA VAL A 240 31.20 -3.50 -16.80
C VAL A 240 30.18 -2.36 -16.81
N ASP A 241 30.75 -1.17 -16.90
CA ASP A 241 30.45 -0.06 -17.80
C ASP A 241 29.06 0.60 -17.86
N ALA A 242 29.16 1.92 -17.71
CA ALA A 242 28.18 2.95 -18.00
C ALA A 242 28.24 3.38 -19.47
N GLU A 243 27.09 3.80 -20.01
CA GLU A 243 26.83 4.77 -21.08
C GLU A 243 25.32 4.61 -21.40
N ASP A 244 24.46 5.60 -21.62
CA ASP A 244 24.62 6.88 -22.31
C ASP A 244 23.49 7.84 -21.86
N ALA A 245 23.81 9.13 -21.81
CA ALA A 245 22.95 10.22 -21.37
C ALA A 245 22.45 11.02 -22.59
N GLY A 246 21.20 10.81 -22.99
CA GLY A 246 20.51 11.62 -23.99
C GLY A 246 19.85 12.86 -23.39
N ALA A 247 20.53 14.01 -23.45
CA ALA A 247 20.02 15.32 -23.05
C ALA A 247 19.03 15.90 -24.09
N LEU A 248 17.84 16.32 -23.64
CA LEU A 248 16.91 17.16 -24.40
C LEU A 248 16.67 18.49 -23.66
N LYS A 249 17.08 19.57 -24.31
CA LYS A 249 17.03 20.97 -23.88
C LYS A 249 15.59 21.42 -23.61
N LYS A 250 15.38 22.16 -22.51
CA LYS A 250 14.15 22.92 -22.21
C LYS A 250 14.40 24.40 -22.46
N GLU A 251 13.50 25.06 -23.18
CA GLU A 251 13.36 26.52 -23.14
C GLU A 251 12.47 26.95 -21.96
N PRO A 252 12.72 28.09 -21.30
CA PRO A 252 11.90 28.55 -20.19
C PRO A 252 10.75 29.46 -20.64
N ALA A 253 9.52 29.13 -20.23
CA ALA A 253 8.38 30.03 -20.31
C ALA A 253 8.45 31.13 -19.23
N THR A 254 8.10 32.35 -19.59
CA THR A 254 8.29 33.58 -18.81
C THR A 254 7.20 33.81 -17.75
N ALA A 255 7.52 34.63 -16.75
CA ALA A 255 6.75 34.85 -15.51
C ALA A 255 5.38 35.58 -15.66
N ALA A 256 4.90 35.84 -16.87
CA ALA A 256 3.66 36.60 -17.10
C ALA A 256 2.38 35.74 -17.10
N GLU A 257 2.48 34.45 -17.41
CA GLU A 257 1.29 33.58 -17.51
C GLU A 257 0.75 33.08 -16.15
N LYS A 258 1.51 33.25 -15.06
CA LYS A 258 1.13 32.76 -13.72
C LYS A 258 0.15 33.67 -12.96
N LYS A 259 -0.10 34.91 -13.41
CA LYS A 259 -1.02 35.84 -12.71
C LYS A 259 -2.48 35.79 -13.20
N GLY A 260 -2.75 35.32 -14.42
CA GLY A 260 -4.12 35.25 -14.95
C GLY A 260 -4.97 34.11 -14.38
N ALA A 261 -4.34 32.96 -14.09
CA ALA A 261 -5.05 31.76 -13.64
C ALA A 261 -5.52 31.82 -12.17
N LEU A 262 -4.93 32.69 -11.34
CA LEU A 262 -5.28 32.83 -9.92
C LEU A 262 -6.59 33.61 -9.72
N GLY A 263 -6.86 34.59 -10.58
CA GLY A 263 -8.04 35.47 -10.47
C GLY A 263 -9.35 34.82 -10.93
N ALA A 264 -9.30 33.91 -11.90
CA ALA A 264 -10.50 33.27 -12.45
C ALA A 264 -11.10 32.17 -11.54
N PHE A 265 -10.32 31.62 -10.61
CA PHE A 265 -10.77 30.53 -9.73
C PHE A 265 -11.50 31.04 -8.47
N LEU A 266 -11.08 32.18 -7.90
CA LEU A 266 -11.67 32.74 -6.68
C LEU A 266 -13.11 33.23 -6.87
N LYS A 267 -13.54 33.54 -8.10
CA LYS A 267 -14.91 34.00 -8.39
C LYS A 267 -15.96 32.89 -8.51
N LYS A 268 -15.57 31.61 -8.51
CA LYS A 268 -16.51 30.49 -8.73
C LYS A 268 -17.01 29.81 -7.44
N PHE A 269 -16.51 30.21 -6.27
CA PHE A 269 -16.76 29.52 -4.99
C PHE A 269 -17.04 30.45 -3.80
N LEU A 270 -17.36 31.73 -4.03
CA LEU A 270 -17.87 32.63 -2.99
C LEU A 270 -19.35 32.91 -3.24
N PRO A 271 -20.24 32.74 -2.24
CA PRO A 271 -21.62 33.20 -2.35
C PRO A 271 -21.64 34.74 -2.40
N ASP A 272 -22.44 35.26 -3.32
CA ASP A 272 -22.63 36.69 -3.55
C ASP A 272 -23.38 37.30 -2.35
N THR A 273 -22.65 37.95 -1.44
CA THR A 273 -23.26 38.75 -0.36
C THR A 273 -23.22 40.22 -0.75
N ASP A 274 -24.14 40.64 -1.61
CA ASP A 274 -24.42 42.06 -1.82
C ASP A 274 -25.69 42.47 -1.04
N PRO A 275 -25.55 43.21 0.08
CA PRO A 275 -26.68 43.64 0.88
C PRO A 275 -27.23 44.99 0.41
N LYS A 276 -27.51 45.18 -0.88
CA LYS A 276 -28.19 46.40 -1.38
C LYS A 276 -29.13 46.13 -2.55
N ARG A 277 -30.21 45.39 -2.33
CA ARG A 277 -31.49 45.55 -3.06
C ARG A 277 -32.67 45.19 -2.15
N LYS A 278 -33.04 46.14 -1.28
CA LYS A 278 -34.40 46.29 -0.77
C LYS A 278 -34.74 47.77 -0.76
N LYS A 279 -35.90 48.06 -1.35
CA LYS A 279 -36.53 49.36 -1.64
C LYS A 279 -36.11 49.99 -2.95
#